data_AF-A0A353RNF9-F1
#
_entry.id   AF-A0A353RNF9-F1
#
_cell.length_a   1.000
_cell.length_b   1.000
_cell.length_c   1.000
_cell.angle_alpha   90.00
_cell.angle_beta   90.00
_cell.angle_gamma   90.00
#
_symmetry.space_group_name_H-M   'P 1'
#
loop_
_entity.id
_entity.type
_entity.pdbx_description
1 polymer ?
#
loop_
_entity_poly.entity_id
_entity_poly.type
_entity_poly.pdbx_seq_one_letter_code
_entity_poly.pdbx_strand_id
1 'polypeptide(L)'
;MSRGFVKEGDQEEIPMVPPRAYLPEGATNYVTQVGMDELLAEKEKLINEKEHLNKANENEKRIALNHINAKLYLLNNRIDTAIIVPLDEQPQNEIRFGAR
;
A
#
# COMPACT_ATOMS: atom_id res chain seq x y z
N MET A 1 -18.07 -22.11 -35.16
CA MET A 1 -17.85 -20.70 -34.77
C MET A 1 -16.38 -20.53 -34.47
N SER A 2 -15.70 -19.70 -35.26
CA SER A 2 -14.25 -19.49 -35.24
C SER A 2 -13.81 -18.88 -33.91
N ARG A 3 -12.91 -19.56 -33.18
CA ARG A 3 -12.10 -18.94 -32.12
C ARG A 3 -11.08 -18.06 -32.83
N GLY A 4 -11.46 -16.79 -33.04
CA GLY A 4 -10.59 -15.77 -33.59
C GLY A 4 -9.32 -15.66 -32.75
N PHE A 5 -8.18 -15.62 -33.45
CA PHE A 5 -6.85 -15.41 -32.93
C PHE A 5 -6.82 -14.19 -31.99
N VAL A 6 -6.59 -14.42 -30.70
CA VAL A 6 -6.17 -13.37 -29.77
C VAL A 6 -4.66 -13.26 -29.94
N LYS A 7 -4.14 -12.09 -30.32
CA LYS A 7 -2.68 -11.87 -30.39
C LYS A 7 -2.11 -12.08 -28.99
N GLU A 8 -1.14 -12.96 -28.84
CA GLU A 8 -0.49 -13.26 -27.55
C GLU A 8 0.10 -12.00 -26.87
N GLY A 9 0.39 -10.94 -27.63
CA GLY A 9 0.84 -9.64 -27.12
C GLY A 9 -0.24 -8.71 -26.57
N ASP A 10 -1.52 -9.09 -26.62
CA ASP A 10 -2.65 -8.35 -26.03
C ASP A 10 -3.02 -8.87 -24.63
N GLN A 11 -2.28 -9.87 -24.13
CA GLN A 11 -2.35 -10.28 -22.73
C GLN A 11 -1.67 -9.22 -21.87
N GLU A 12 -2.50 -8.38 -21.27
CA GLU A 12 -2.05 -7.36 -20.33
C GLU A 12 -1.31 -8.02 -19.15
N GLU A 13 -0.02 -7.71 -19.00
CA GLU A 13 0.74 -8.10 -17.82
C GLU A 13 0.20 -7.32 -16.61
N ILE A 14 -0.47 -8.02 -15.71
CA ILE A 14 -0.88 -7.45 -14.42
C ILE A 14 0.39 -7.25 -13.60
N PRO A 15 0.74 -6.00 -13.20
CA PRO A 15 1.94 -5.76 -12.42
C PRO A 15 1.83 -6.48 -11.06
N MET A 16 2.77 -7.38 -10.78
CA MET A 16 2.84 -8.05 -9.48
C MET A 16 3.30 -7.05 -8.42
N VAL A 17 2.44 -6.77 -7.44
CA VAL A 17 2.80 -5.95 -6.27
C VAL A 17 3.04 -6.87 -5.08
N PRO A 18 4.23 -6.84 -4.46
CA PRO A 18 4.48 -7.65 -3.28
C PRO A 18 3.54 -7.22 -2.14
N PRO A 19 3.01 -8.16 -1.35
CA PRO A 19 2.19 -7.82 -0.21
C PRO A 19 3.01 -7.02 0.81
N ARG A 20 2.35 -6.14 1.57
CA ARG A 20 2.99 -5.47 2.70
C ARG A 20 3.32 -6.49 3.79
N ALA A 21 4.28 -6.17 4.65
CA ALA A 21 4.73 -7.04 5.73
C ALA A 21 3.56 -7.69 6.50
N TYR A 22 3.64 -8.99 6.73
CA TYR A 22 2.55 -9.78 7.29
C TYR A 22 2.23 -9.36 8.73
N LEU A 23 0.95 -9.18 9.02
CA LEU A 23 0.41 -9.12 10.38
C LEU A 23 -0.30 -10.45 10.64
N PRO A 24 0.03 -11.17 11.74
CA PRO A 24 -0.63 -12.44 12.06
C PRO A 24 -2.15 -12.29 12.13
N GLU A 25 -2.86 -13.36 11.77
CA GLU A 25 -4.32 -13.38 11.86
C GLU A 25 -4.77 -13.10 13.30
N GLY A 26 -5.73 -12.18 13.45
CA GLY A 26 -6.23 -11.74 14.75
C GLY A 26 -5.30 -10.79 15.52
N ALA A 27 -4.10 -10.50 15.02
CA ALA A 27 -3.23 -9.52 15.66
C ALA A 27 -3.70 -8.09 15.39
N THR A 28 -3.73 -7.28 16.45
CA THR A 28 -4.03 -5.85 16.36
C THR A 28 -2.89 -5.09 15.69
N ASN A 29 -3.20 -4.23 14.73
CA ASN A 29 -2.23 -3.40 14.05
C ASN A 29 -1.89 -2.15 14.90
N TYR A 30 -1.10 -2.33 15.95
CA TYR A 30 -0.64 -1.20 16.75
C TYR A 30 0.37 -0.35 15.99
N VAL A 31 0.16 0.96 16.02
CA VAL A 31 1.06 1.95 15.41
C VAL A 31 1.35 3.06 16.41
N THR A 32 2.54 3.65 16.31
CA THR A 32 2.84 4.91 16.99
C THR A 32 2.28 6.07 16.17
N GLN A 33 2.11 7.25 16.79
CA GLN A 33 1.70 8.45 16.05
C GLN A 33 2.65 8.74 14.86
N VAL A 34 3.96 8.66 15.10
CA VAL A 34 4.98 8.83 14.05
C VAL A 34 4.78 7.83 12.91
N GLY A 35 4.54 6.55 13.22
CA GLY A 35 4.30 5.53 12.20
C GLY A 35 3.02 5.79 11.40
N MET A 36 1.97 6.30 12.03
CA MET A 36 0.74 6.70 11.34
C MET A 36 1.00 7.88 10.39
N ASP A 37 1.74 8.89 10.83
CA ASP A 37 2.11 10.06 10.03
C ASP A 37 2.93 9.66 8.80
N GLU A 38 3.86 8.70 8.96
CA GLU A 38 4.64 8.13 7.85
C GLU A 38 3.76 7.39 6.83
N LEU A 39 2.77 6.61 7.28
CA LEU A 39 1.81 5.93 6.39
C LEU A 39 0.96 6.93 5.60
N LEU A 40 0.50 8.00 6.26
CA LEU A 40 -0.26 9.07 5.62
C LEU A 40 0.61 9.83 4.60
N ALA A 41 1.87 10.13 4.95
CA ALA A 41 2.81 10.77 4.02
C ALA A 41 3.13 9.88 2.80
N GLU A 42 3.24 8.56 2.99
CA GLU A 42 3.38 7.61 1.88
C GLU A 42 2.14 7.63 0.97
N LYS A 43 0.93 7.68 1.54
CA LYS A 43 -0.32 7.73 0.79
C LYS A 43 -0.37 8.97 -0.11
N GLU A 44 -0.05 10.14 0.44
CA GLU A 44 0.01 11.39 -0.32
C GLU A 44 1.05 11.33 -1.45
N LYS A 45 2.22 10.72 -1.21
CA LYS A 45 3.23 10.52 -2.26
C LYS A 45 2.69 9.67 -3.40
N LEU A 46 2.00 8.57 -3.10
CA LEU A 46 1.42 7.69 -4.12
C LEU A 46 0.27 8.35 -4.90
N ILE A 47 -0.57 9.16 -4.23
CA ILE A 47 -1.61 9.96 -4.90
C ILE A 47 -0.95 10.98 -5.85
N ASN A 48 0.06 11.70 -5.39
CA ASN A 48 0.79 12.64 -6.23
C ASN A 48 1.47 11.95 -7.42
N GLU A 49 2.08 10.78 -7.22
CA GLU A 49 2.68 9.98 -8.30
C GLU A 49 1.63 9.59 -9.35
N LYS A 50 0.42 9.21 -8.90
CA LYS A 50 -0.71 8.88 -9.78
C LYS A 50 -1.17 10.09 -10.60
N GLU A 51 -1.33 11.26 -9.98
CA GLU A 51 -1.78 12.49 -10.65
C GLU A 51 -0.76 12.99 -11.68
N HIS A 52 0.54 12.83 -11.38
CA HIS A 52 1.63 13.26 -12.26
C HIS A 52 2.08 12.17 -13.25
N LEU A 53 1.35 11.06 -13.35
CA LEU A 53 1.70 9.94 -14.23
C LEU A 53 1.53 10.33 -15.70
N ASN A 54 2.61 10.86 -16.29
CA ASN A 54 2.67 11.20 -17.70
C ASN A 54 3.57 10.20 -18.44
N LYS A 55 2.94 9.25 -19.13
CA LYS A 55 3.64 8.27 -20.00
C LYS A 55 3.09 8.38 -21.42
N ALA A 56 4.02 8.39 -22.39
CA ALA A 56 3.69 8.49 -23.81
C ALA A 56 3.02 7.23 -24.36
N ASN A 57 3.36 6.07 -23.79
CA ASN A 57 2.78 4.78 -24.17
C ASN A 57 1.57 4.45 -23.26
N GLU A 58 0.41 4.22 -23.87
CA GLU A 58 -0.84 3.94 -23.16
C GLU A 58 -0.76 2.65 -22.33
N ASN A 59 -0.10 1.61 -22.86
CA ASN A 59 0.06 0.33 -22.15
C ASN A 59 0.93 0.51 -20.91
N GLU A 60 2.05 1.21 -21.02
CA GLU A 60 2.93 1.48 -19.89
C GLU A 60 2.28 2.39 -18.84
N LYS A 61 1.40 3.30 -19.28
CA LYS A 61 0.59 4.15 -18.39
C LYS A 61 -0.38 3.30 -17.59
N ARG A 62 -1.08 2.37 -18.24
CA ARG A 62 -2.04 1.45 -17.60
C ARG A 62 -1.35 0.54 -16.58
N ILE A 63 -0.20 -0.04 -16.93
CA ILE A 63 0.60 -0.87 -16.01
C ILE A 63 1.04 -0.05 -14.79
N ALA A 64 1.59 1.14 -14.99
CA ALA A 64 2.02 1.99 -13.87
C ALA A 64 0.84 2.42 -12.98
N LEU A 65 -0.30 2.77 -13.58
CA LEU A 65 -1.51 3.14 -12.83
C LEU A 65 -2.01 1.96 -11.97
N ASN A 66 -2.07 0.76 -12.54
CA ASN A 66 -2.49 -0.44 -11.82
C ASN A 66 -1.55 -0.76 -10.65
N HIS A 67 -0.24 -0.62 -10.87
CA HIS A 67 0.77 -0.80 -9.83
C HIS A 67 0.60 0.19 -8.67
N ILE A 68 0.38 1.48 -8.96
CA ILE A 68 0.15 2.50 -7.92
C ILE A 68 -1.17 2.23 -7.17
N ASN A 69 -2.24 1.88 -7.89
CA ASN A 69 -3.53 1.55 -7.27
C ASN A 69 -3.43 0.34 -6.34
N ALA A 70 -2.70 -0.71 -6.74
CA ALA A 70 -2.46 -1.88 -5.90
C ALA A 70 -1.65 -1.53 -4.63
N LYS A 71 -0.63 -0.67 -4.74
CA LYS A 71 0.09 -0.15 -3.55
C LYS A 71 -0.82 0.66 -2.62
N LEU A 72 -1.65 1.54 -3.18
CA LEU A 72 -2.62 2.34 -2.42
C LEU A 72 -3.63 1.45 -1.70
N TYR A 73 -4.14 0.41 -2.36
CA TYR A 73 -5.05 -0.55 -1.75
C TYR A 73 -4.42 -1.22 -0.52
N LEU A 74 -3.18 -1.72 -0.64
CA LEU A 74 -2.48 -2.34 0.48
C LEU A 74 -2.19 -1.36 1.61
N LEU A 75 -1.85 -0.10 1.28
CA LEU A 75 -1.58 0.95 2.25
C LEU A 75 -2.84 1.37 3.01
N ASN A 76 -3.95 1.58 2.30
CA ASN A 76 -5.23 1.94 2.92
C ASN A 76 -5.70 0.86 3.89
N ASN A 77 -5.63 -0.43 3.51
CA ASN A 77 -5.97 -1.53 4.43
C ASN A 77 -5.14 -1.50 5.72
N ARG A 78 -3.85 -1.12 5.64
CA ARG A 78 -3.00 -0.96 6.83
C ARG A 78 -3.41 0.25 7.66
N ILE A 79 -3.74 1.36 7.04
CA ILE A 79 -4.18 2.58 7.73
C ILE A 79 -5.52 2.34 8.43
N ASP A 80 -6.48 1.72 7.74
CA ASP A 80 -7.85 1.52 8.20
C ASP A 80 -7.93 0.57 9.41
N THR A 81 -6.98 -0.37 9.52
CA THR A 81 -6.90 -1.34 10.64
C THR A 81 -6.02 -0.86 11.79
N ALA A 82 -5.34 0.28 11.63
CA ALA A 82 -4.35 0.74 12.59
C ALA A 82 -4.99 1.27 13.89
N ILE A 83 -4.39 0.91 15.02
CA ILE A 83 -4.74 1.46 16.34
C ILE A 83 -3.54 2.25 16.87
N ILE A 84 -3.71 3.56 17.00
CA ILE A 84 -2.68 4.46 17.51
C ILE A 84 -2.53 4.26 19.00
N VAL A 85 -1.29 4.01 19.45
CA VAL A 85 -0.95 3.85 20.86
C VAL A 85 -0.33 5.15 21.40
N PRO A 86 -0.92 5.80 22.41
CA PRO A 86 -0.31 6.95 23.07
C PRO A 86 0.88 6.47 23.91
N LEU A 87 2.09 6.87 23.53
CA LEU A 87 3.31 6.45 24.24
C LEU A 87 3.47 7.16 25.59
N ASP A 88 2.95 8.39 25.70
CA ASP A 88 3.07 9.23 26.90
C ASP A 88 2.29 8.68 28.11
N GLU A 89 1.28 7.85 27.85
CA GLU A 89 0.44 7.22 28.87
C GLU A 89 0.98 5.86 29.32
N GLN A 90 2.06 5.36 28.71
CA GLN A 90 2.60 4.04 29.04
C GLN A 90 3.51 4.06 30.29
N PRO A 91 3.47 3.00 31.12
CA PRO A 91 4.36 2.86 32.26
C PRO A 91 5.82 2.73 31.80
N GLN A 92 6.71 3.56 32.35
CA GLN A 92 8.11 3.67 31.94
C GLN A 92 9.02 2.57 32.52
N ASN A 93 8.53 1.81 33.49
CA ASN A 93 9.25 0.73 34.15
C ASN A 93 9.00 -0.65 33.51
N GLU A 94 8.30 -0.71 32.37
CA GLU A 94 7.93 -1.94 31.67
C GLU A 94 8.22 -1.83 30.17
N ILE A 95 8.70 -2.92 29.57
CA ILE A 95 8.91 -2.98 28.12
C ILE A 95 7.57 -3.26 27.44
N ARG A 96 7.05 -2.26 26.73
CA ARG A 96 5.79 -2.30 25.98
C ARG A 96 5.99 -1.84 24.54
N PHE A 97 4.93 -1.89 23.74
CA PHE A 97 4.98 -1.48 22.34
C PHE A 97 5.42 -0.01 22.21
N GLY A 98 6.51 0.23 21.48
CA GLY A 98 7.06 1.57 21.27
C GLY A 98 7.87 2.13 22.44
N ALA A 99 8.19 1.32 23.47
CA ALA A 99 9.10 1.72 24.54
C ALA A 99 10.48 2.12 23.99
N ARG A 100 11.07 3.16 24.57
CA ARG A 100 12.38 3.73 24.20
C ARG A 100 13.25 3.93 25.43
#